data_AF-A0A2V6QCG2-F1
#
_entry.id   AF-A0A2V6QCG2-F1
#
_cell.length_a   1.000
_cell.length_b   1.000
_cell.length_c   1.000
_cell.angle_alpha   90.00
_cell.angle_beta   90.00
_cell.angle_gamma   90.00
#
_symmetry.space_group_name_H-M   'P 1'
#
loop_
_entity.id
_entity.type
_entity.pdbx_description
1 polymer ?
#
loop_
_entity_poly.entity_id
_entity_poly.type
_entity_poly.pdbx_seq_one_letter_code
_entity_poly.pdbx_strand_id
1 'polypeptide(L)'
;MLGPVMTKASLAEVKVPVRIIVGSKDDQAFPDVNARPIASAIPNAEIEIIPNVTHYTFLARCNLWGKVVARSLCADPDEIDREEVHRRVSVDALKFFNRTLQR
;
A
#
# COMPACT_ATOMS: atom_id res chain seq x y z
N MET A 1 7.24 0.87 -14.24
CA MET A 1 8.30 1.03 -13.22
C MET A 1 8.24 2.44 -12.66
N LEU A 2 7.72 2.63 -11.43
CA LEU A 2 7.65 3.94 -10.76
C LEU A 2 8.62 4.08 -9.56
N GLY A 3 9.62 3.20 -9.47
CA GLY A 3 10.82 3.39 -8.65
C GLY A 3 11.88 4.39 -9.18
N PRO A 4 11.96 4.77 -10.48
CA PRO A 4 13.04 5.65 -10.96
C PRO A 4 12.77 7.15 -10.77
N VAL A 5 11.61 7.56 -10.22
CA VAL A 5 11.28 8.98 -10.01
C VAL A 5 11.85 9.52 -8.69
N MET A 6 11.95 8.67 -7.66
CA MET A 6 12.44 9.05 -6.35
C MET A 6 13.91 8.63 -6.18
N THR A 7 14.77 9.57 -5.78
CA THR A 7 16.17 9.27 -5.52
C THR A 7 16.38 8.95 -4.05
N LYS A 8 17.39 8.12 -3.71
CA LYS A 8 17.77 7.87 -2.32
C LYS A 8 18.05 9.18 -1.56
N ALA A 9 18.69 10.15 -2.21
CA ALA A 9 18.96 11.46 -1.63
C ALA A 9 17.66 12.19 -1.27
N SER A 10 16.67 12.22 -2.18
CA SER A 10 15.37 12.84 -1.89
C SER A 10 14.61 12.15 -0.75
N LEU A 11 14.69 10.82 -0.67
CA LEU A 11 14.01 10.04 0.36
C LEU A 11 14.68 10.20 1.74
N ALA A 12 16.01 10.35 1.79
CA ALA A 12 16.76 10.62 3.02
C ALA A 12 16.39 11.97 3.68
N GLU A 13 15.82 12.90 2.91
CA GLU A 13 15.34 14.18 3.42
C GLU A 13 13.95 14.15 4.03
N VAL A 14 13.23 13.02 3.94
CA VAL A 14 11.93 12.86 4.62
C VAL A 14 12.18 12.70 6.13
N LYS A 15 11.82 13.72 6.93
CA LYS A 15 12.03 13.73 8.39
C LYS A 15 10.79 13.40 9.21
N VAL A 16 9.61 13.37 8.59
CA VAL A 16 8.36 12.97 9.25
C VAL A 16 8.27 11.44 9.33
N PRO A 17 7.60 10.86 10.35
CA PRO A 17 7.34 9.42 10.36
C PRO A 17 6.55 8.97 9.13
N VAL A 18 6.88 7.79 8.59
CA VAL A 18 6.24 7.24 7.39
C VAL A 18 5.79 5.81 7.62
N ARG A 19 4.56 5.51 7.21
CA ARG A 19 3.99 4.16 7.19
C ARG A 19 3.69 3.77 5.74
N ILE A 20 4.31 2.69 5.26
CA ILE A 20 4.15 2.17 3.89
C ILE A 20 3.40 0.85 3.96
N ILE A 21 2.28 0.76 3.25
CA ILE A 21 1.49 -0.46 3.10
C ILE A 21 1.54 -0.89 1.64
N VAL A 22 1.83 -2.16 1.38
CA VAL A 22 1.88 -2.70 0.03
C VAL A 22 1.41 -4.16 0.02
N GLY A 23 0.83 -4.63 -1.08
CA GLY A 23 0.51 -6.04 -1.27
C GLY A 23 1.71 -6.84 -1.78
N SER A 24 1.89 -8.09 -1.34
CA SER A 24 2.99 -8.95 -1.81
C SER A 24 2.85 -9.37 -3.28
N LYS A 25 1.67 -9.20 -3.86
CA LYS A 25 1.34 -9.47 -5.26
C LYS A 25 0.98 -8.19 -6.01
N ASP A 26 1.42 -7.02 -5.52
CA ASP A 26 1.30 -5.78 -6.28
C ASP A 26 2.00 -5.94 -7.64
N ASP A 27 1.20 -5.87 -8.69
CA ASP A 27 1.56 -6.14 -10.09
C ASP A 27 1.78 -4.86 -10.91
N GLN A 28 1.52 -3.69 -10.33
CA GLN A 28 1.77 -2.38 -10.95
C GLN A 28 3.04 -1.73 -10.39
N ALA A 29 3.21 -1.84 -9.07
CA ALA A 29 4.30 -1.29 -8.28
C ALA A 29 4.96 -2.40 -7.44
N PHE A 30 5.59 -3.36 -8.15
CA PHE A 30 6.26 -4.51 -7.53
C PHE A 30 7.06 -4.13 -6.27
N PRO A 31 6.83 -4.81 -5.12
CA PRO A 31 7.38 -4.39 -3.83
C PRO A 31 8.91 -4.29 -3.81
N ASP A 32 9.60 -5.19 -4.51
CA ASP A 32 11.05 -5.31 -4.48
C ASP A 32 11.78 -4.15 -5.18
N VAL A 33 11.12 -3.46 -6.11
CA VAL A 33 11.68 -2.30 -6.82
C VAL A 33 10.98 -0.99 -6.48
N ASN A 34 9.98 -1.01 -5.60
CA ASN A 34 9.27 0.18 -5.11
C ASN A 34 9.29 0.23 -3.58
N ALA A 35 8.31 -0.37 -2.92
CA ALA A 35 8.06 -0.19 -1.49
C ALA A 35 9.28 -0.55 -0.61
N ARG A 36 9.98 -1.65 -0.89
CA ARG A 36 11.16 -2.06 -0.11
C ARG A 36 12.33 -1.07 -0.24
N PRO A 37 12.82 -0.71 -1.45
CA PRO A 37 13.84 0.34 -1.59
C PRO A 37 13.43 1.68 -0.98
N ILE A 38 12.16 2.09 -1.13
CA ILE A 38 11.67 3.37 -0.59
C ILE A 38 11.71 3.34 0.94
N ALA A 39 11.16 2.31 1.57
CA ALA A 39 11.18 2.14 3.03
C ALA A 39 12.61 2.13 3.57
N SER A 40 13.55 1.47 2.87
CA SER A 40 14.95 1.42 3.27
C SER A 40 15.68 2.76 3.14
N ALA A 41 15.17 3.71 2.34
CA ALA A 41 15.82 4.99 2.09
C ALA A 41 15.23 6.15 2.92
N ILE A 42 14.02 6.01 3.45
CA ILE A 42 13.40 7.00 4.33
C ILE A 42 13.79 6.72 5.80
N PRO A 43 14.37 7.69 6.51
CA PRO A 43 14.63 7.56 7.95
C PRO A 43 13.32 7.30 8.71
N ASN A 44 13.31 6.27 9.55
CA ASN A 44 12.16 5.90 10.39
C ASN A 44 10.89 5.49 9.62
N ALA A 45 11.01 5.01 8.37
CA ALA A 45 9.87 4.39 7.70
C ALA A 45 9.57 3.00 8.25
N GLU A 46 8.30 2.71 8.46
CA GLU A 46 7.78 1.38 8.76
C GLU A 46 7.04 0.82 7.55
N ILE A 47 7.33 -0.41 7.15
CA ILE A 47 6.68 -1.07 6.02
C ILE A 47 5.90 -2.30 6.48
N GLU A 48 4.71 -2.51 5.92
CA GLU A 48 3.98 -3.76 5.99
C GLU A 48 3.64 -4.27 4.60
N ILE A 49 3.94 -5.55 4.38
CA ILE A 49 3.66 -6.25 3.14
C ILE A 49 2.53 -7.24 3.42
N ILE A 50 1.35 -6.98 2.86
CA ILE A 50 0.17 -7.82 3.06
C ILE A 50 0.22 -9.00 2.07
N PRO A 51 0.20 -10.25 2.54
CA PRO A 51 0.26 -11.42 1.67
C PRO A 51 -0.87 -11.45 0.63
N ASN A 52 -0.53 -11.85 -0.60
CA ASN A 52 -1.44 -12.10 -1.72
C ASN A 52 -2.26 -10.90 -2.25
N VAL A 53 -2.19 -9.74 -1.60
CA VAL A 53 -2.88 -8.51 -2.04
C VAL A 53 -2.22 -7.94 -3.31
N THR A 54 -3.04 -7.48 -4.26
CA THR A 54 -2.61 -6.83 -5.51
C THR A 54 -2.81 -5.31 -5.44
N HIS A 55 -2.36 -4.59 -6.47
CA HIS A 55 -2.34 -3.13 -6.47
C HIS A 55 -3.72 -2.50 -6.28
N TYR A 56 -4.71 -2.99 -7.03
CA TYR A 56 -6.03 -2.38 -7.08
C TYR A 56 -6.95 -2.81 -5.94
N THR A 57 -6.53 -3.74 -5.07
CA THR A 57 -7.27 -4.08 -3.85
C THR A 57 -7.45 -2.86 -2.94
N PHE A 58 -6.55 -1.87 -2.97
CA PHE A 58 -6.67 -0.64 -2.18
C PHE A 58 -7.67 0.38 -2.76
N LEU A 59 -8.20 0.17 -3.97
CA LEU A 59 -9.28 1.00 -4.50
C LEU A 59 -10.61 0.69 -3.79
N ALA A 60 -11.55 1.65 -3.86
CA ALA A 60 -12.88 1.48 -3.30
C ALA A 60 -13.55 0.17 -3.77
N ARG A 61 -14.44 -0.39 -2.92
CA ARG A 61 -15.21 -1.57 -3.28
C ARG A 61 -16.04 -1.30 -4.54
N CYS A 62 -15.96 -2.19 -5.50
CA CYS A 62 -16.78 -2.11 -6.71
C CYS A 62 -18.18 -2.67 -6.45
N ASN A 63 -19.19 -2.00 -7.01
CA ASN A 63 -20.52 -2.58 -7.15
C ASN A 63 -20.51 -3.67 -8.25
N LEU A 64 -21.66 -4.34 -8.44
CA LEU A 64 -21.79 -5.41 -9.43
C LEU A 64 -21.43 -4.95 -10.84
N TRP A 65 -21.85 -3.74 -11.23
CA TRP A 65 -21.51 -3.14 -12.51
C TRP A 65 -20.02 -2.96 -12.69
N GLY A 66 -19.31 -2.44 -11.68
CA GLY A 66 -17.87 -2.27 -11.70
C GLY A 66 -17.13 -3.60 -11.89
N LYS A 67 -17.60 -4.69 -11.26
CA LYS A 67 -17.03 -6.02 -11.46
C LYS A 67 -17.16 -6.54 -12.90
N VAL A 68 -18.18 -6.08 -13.64
CA VAL A 68 -18.38 -6.44 -15.06
C VAL A 68 -17.56 -5.54 -15.99
N VAL A 69 -17.66 -4.22 -15.84
CA VAL A 69 -17.08 -3.27 -16.81
C VAL A 69 -15.62 -2.91 -16.53
N ALA A 70 -15.17 -3.07 -15.30
CA ALA A 70 -13.83 -2.70 -14.83
C ALA A 70 -13.16 -3.86 -14.08
N ARG A 71 -13.31 -5.08 -14.60
CA ARG A 71 -12.82 -6.31 -13.95
C ARG A 71 -11.35 -6.24 -13.53
N SER A 72 -10.48 -5.59 -14.31
CA SER A 72 -9.05 -5.44 -13.97
C SER A 72 -8.79 -4.62 -12.70
N LEU A 73 -9.71 -3.73 -12.31
CA LEU A 73 -9.64 -2.92 -11.09
C LEU A 73 -10.44 -3.52 -9.93
N CYS A 74 -11.45 -4.31 -10.28
CA CYS A 74 -12.50 -4.76 -9.37
C CYS A 74 -12.42 -6.24 -8.98
N ALA A 75 -11.58 -7.03 -9.65
CA ALA A 75 -11.29 -8.39 -9.28
C ALA A 75 -10.07 -8.42 -8.37
N ASP A 76 -10.21 -9.10 -7.24
CA ASP A 76 -9.12 -9.47 -6.35
C ASP A 76 -8.85 -10.98 -6.51
N PRO A 77 -7.68 -11.49 -6.11
CA PRO A 77 -7.46 -12.93 -6.00
C PRO A 77 -8.52 -13.61 -5.11
N ASP A 78 -8.83 -14.87 -5.38
CA ASP A 78 -9.96 -15.57 -4.74
C ASP A 78 -9.85 -15.63 -3.20
N GLU A 79 -8.62 -15.65 -2.66
CA GLU A 79 -8.37 -15.67 -1.22
C GLU A 79 -8.38 -14.28 -0.55
N ILE A 80 -8.57 -13.21 -1.34
CA ILE A 80 -8.53 -11.84 -0.86
C ILE A 80 -9.94 -11.27 -0.69
N ASP A 81 -10.30 -11.00 0.57
CA ASP A 81 -11.42 -10.13 0.90
C ASP A 81 -10.95 -8.67 0.96
N ARG A 82 -11.32 -7.89 -0.07
CA ARG A 82 -11.02 -6.45 -0.16
C ARG A 82 -11.50 -5.66 1.07
N GLU A 83 -12.68 -5.98 1.59
CA GLU A 83 -13.24 -5.25 2.73
C GLU A 83 -12.44 -5.48 4.00
N GLU A 84 -12.01 -6.72 4.23
CA GLU A 84 -11.14 -7.06 5.35
C GLU A 84 -9.75 -6.39 5.21
N VAL A 85 -9.18 -6.36 4.00
CA VAL A 85 -7.96 -5.61 3.73
C VAL A 85 -8.14 -4.13 4.08
N HIS A 86 -9.22 -3.49 3.61
CA HIS A 86 -9.52 -2.09 3.91
C HIS A 86 -9.68 -1.83 5.41
N ARG A 87 -10.39 -2.72 6.11
CA ARG A 87 -10.58 -2.63 7.56
C ARG A 87 -9.26 -2.74 8.31
N ARG A 88 -8.43 -3.73 7.97
CA ARG A 88 -7.09 -3.92 8.55
C ARG A 88 -6.23 -2.68 8.36
N VAL A 89 -6.16 -2.16 7.14
CA VAL A 89 -5.33 -0.99 6.79
C VAL A 89 -5.85 0.27 7.46
N SER A 90 -7.16 0.45 7.57
CA SER A 90 -7.75 1.58 8.29
C SER A 90 -7.40 1.55 9.78
N VAL A 91 -7.44 0.35 10.41
CA VAL A 91 -7.02 0.18 11.81
C VAL A 91 -5.52 0.45 11.98
N ASP A 92 -4.68 -0.01 11.04
CA ASP A 92 -3.24 0.28 11.07
C ASP A 92 -2.95 1.79 10.94
N ALA A 93 -3.61 2.46 9.99
CA ALA A 93 -3.49 3.90 9.79
C ALA A 93 -3.91 4.69 11.03
N LEU A 94 -5.03 4.33 11.67
CA LEU A 94 -5.45 4.95 12.93
C LEU A 94 -4.42 4.75 14.04
N LYS A 95 -3.87 3.54 14.20
CA LYS A 95 -2.80 3.28 15.19
C LYS A 95 -1.57 4.14 14.91
N PHE A 96 -1.16 4.24 13.64
CA PHE A 96 -0.03 5.06 13.23
C PHE A 96 -0.26 6.55 13.47
N PHE A 97 -1.43 7.08 13.11
CA PHE A 97 -1.74 8.49 13.31
C PHE A 97 -1.92 8.84 14.78
N ASN A 98 -2.61 8.02 15.57
CA ASN A 98 -2.79 8.29 17.00
C ASN A 98 -1.45 8.37 17.74
N ARG A 99 -0.52 7.43 17.48
CA ARG A 99 0.82 7.47 18.10
C ARG A 99 1.70 8.61 17.59
N THR A 100 1.56 8.99 16.31
CA THR A 100 2.43 9.99 15.67
C THR A 100 1.97 11.42 15.93
N LEU A 101 0.65 11.63 15.98
CA LEU A 101 0.02 12.95 16.10
C LEU A 101 -0.52 13.22 17.51
N GLN A 102 -0.40 12.26 18.43
CA GLN A 102 -0.87 12.35 19.81
C GLN A 102 -2.37 12.71 19.91
N ARG A 103 -3.19 11.98 19.14
CA ARG A 103 -4.66 12.10 19.13
C ARG A 103 -5.33 10.82 19.62
#